data_AF-A0A556UC73-F1
#
_entry.id   AF-A0A556UC73-F1
#
_cell.length_a   1.000
_cell.length_b   1.000
_cell.length_c   1.000
_cell.angle_alpha   90.00
_cell.angle_beta   90.00
_cell.angle_gamma   90.00
#
_symmetry.space_group_name_H-M   'P 1'
#
loop_
_entity.id
_entity.type
_entity.pdbx_description
1 polymer ?
#
loop_
_entity_poly.entity_id
_entity_poly.type
_entity_poly.pdbx_seq_one_letter_code
_entity_poly.pdbx_strand_id
1 'polypeptide(L)' 'MEDKKKQVNLIISLVVALIAVIFVVMNTSPVAINFGFFKVKLPLIIVLVVMVIIGVLLGWFLGQDKNFHKKKN' A
#
# COMPACT_ATOMS: atom_id res chain seq x y z
N MET A 1 -8.36 27.03 17.73
CA MET A 1 -8.97 25.68 17.63
C MET A 1 -8.39 24.86 16.48
N GLU A 2 -7.97 25.50 15.38
CA GLU A 2 -7.40 24.83 14.20
C GLU A 2 -6.02 24.18 14.48
N ASP A 3 -5.13 24.86 15.21
CA ASP A 3 -3.77 24.37 15.48
C ASP A 3 -3.77 23.11 16.36
N LYS A 4 -4.68 23.04 17.35
CA LYS A 4 -4.87 21.85 18.18
C LYS A 4 -5.30 20.64 17.34
N LYS A 5 -6.15 20.84 16.32
CA LYS A 5 -6.56 19.77 15.39
C LYS A 5 -5.40 19.31 14.51
N LYS A 6 -4.57 20.24 14.01
CA LYS A 6 -3.36 19.90 13.24
C LYS A 6 -2.36 19.10 14.08
N GLN A 7 -2.10 19.50 15.33
CA GLN A 7 -1.25 18.76 16.26
C GLN A 7 -1.81 17.36 16.56
N VAL A 8 -3.11 17.23 16.81
CA VAL A 8 -3.75 15.94 17.03
C VAL A 8 -3.62 15.04 15.80
N ASN A 9 -3.87 15.56 14.61
CA ASN A 9 -3.70 14.80 13.37
C ASN A 9 -2.25 14.38 13.14
N LEU A 10 -1.28 15.26 13.43
CA LEU A 10 0.14 14.93 13.35
C LEU A 10 0.51 13.80 14.31
N ILE A 11 0.08 13.90 15.58
CA ILE A 11 0.34 12.87 16.60
C ILE A 11 -0.28 11.54 16.18
N ILE A 12 -1.54 11.54 15.74
CA ILE A 12 -2.20 10.31 15.26
C ILE A 12 -1.43 9.72 14.08
N SER A 13 -1.02 10.53 13.10
CA SER A 13 -0.27 10.04 11.95
C SER A 13 1.08 9.42 12.35
N LEU A 14 1.77 10.01 13.33
CA LEU A 14 3.03 9.52 13.86
C LEU A 14 2.85 8.19 14.59
N VAL A 15 1.81 8.07 15.42
CA VAL A 15 1.48 6.83 16.12
C VAL A 15 1.17 5.72 15.13
N VAL A 16 0.36 5.99 14.10
CA VAL A 16 0.05 5.02 13.05
C VAL A 16 1.31 4.62 12.28
N ALA A 17 2.18 5.56 11.94
CA ALA A 17 3.44 5.28 11.26
C ALA A 17 4.36 4.39 12.11
N LEU A 18 4.47 4.66 13.42
CA LEU A 18 5.23 3.85 14.37
C LEU A 18 4.67 2.42 14.45
N ILE A 19 3.34 2.28 14.57
CA ILE A 19 2.67 0.98 14.57
C ILE A 19 2.99 0.22 13.29
N ALA A 20 2.89 0.87 12.13
CA ALA A 20 3.20 0.25 10.84
C ALA A 20 4.66 -0.24 10.79
N VAL A 21 5.63 0.56 11.23
CA VAL A 21 7.04 0.15 11.29
C VAL A 21 7.22 -1.08 12.19
N ILE A 22 6.59 -1.08 13.38
CA ILE A 22 6.63 -2.24 14.29
C ILE A 22 6.05 -3.49 13.59
N PHE A 23 4.93 -3.35 12.90
CA PHE A 23 4.35 -4.45 12.12
C PHE A 23 5.32 -4.98 11.06
N VAL A 24 6.00 -4.09 10.33
CA VAL A 24 6.99 -4.50 9.33
C VAL A 24 8.14 -5.27 9.98
N VAL A 25 8.69 -4.76 11.09
CA VAL A 25 9.82 -5.39 11.80
C VAL A 25 9.42 -6.73 12.42
N MET A 26 8.24 -6.83 13.04
CA MET A 26 7.77 -8.07 13.63
C MET A 26 7.40 -9.14 12.59
N ASN A 27 7.05 -8.72 11.37
CA ASN A 27 6.65 -9.61 10.27
C ASN A 27 7.75 -9.76 9.21
N THR A 28 9.03 -9.63 9.60
CA THR A 28 10.17 -9.96 8.73
C THR A 28 10.42 -11.47 8.61
N SER A 29 9.69 -12.30 9.36
CA SER A 29 9.80 -13.75 9.27
C SER A 29 9.53 -14.22 7.84
N PRO A 30 10.44 -14.98 7.21
CA PRO A 30 10.25 -15.46 5.85
C PRO A 30 9.11 -16.50 5.82
N VAL A 31 8.03 -16.16 5.12
CA VAL A 31 6.86 -17.03 4.94
C VAL A 31 6.95 -17.68 3.56
N ALA A 32 6.59 -18.96 3.47
CA ALA A 32 6.50 -19.63 2.18
C ALA A 32 5.26 -19.14 1.42
N ILE A 33 5.48 -18.53 0.27
CA ILE A 33 4.44 -18.00 -0.61
C ILE A 33 4.36 -18.92 -1.82
N ASN A 34 3.14 -19.34 -2.15
CA ASN A 34 2.87 -20.23 -3.27
C ASN A 34 2.29 -19.42 -4.45
N PHE A 35 2.99 -19.41 -5.57
CA PHE A 35 2.57 -18.76 -6.82
C PHE A 35 1.87 -19.75 -7.79
N GLY A 36 1.40 -20.89 -7.29
CA GLY A 36 0.79 -21.96 -8.07
C GLY A 36 1.82 -22.90 -8.69
N PHE A 37 2.83 -22.35 -9.36
CA PHE A 37 3.86 -23.14 -10.07
C PHE A 37 5.18 -23.26 -9.32
N PHE A 38 5.46 -22.32 -8.42
CA PHE A 38 6.68 -22.30 -7.63
C PHE A 38 6.42 -21.67 -6.27
N LYS A 39 7.32 -21.95 -5.31
CA LYS A 39 7.26 -21.41 -3.95
C LYS A 39 8.51 -20.60 -3.67
N VAL A 40 8.33 -19.44 -3.05
CA VAL A 40 9.44 -18.57 -2.61
C VAL A 40 9.25 -18.24 -1.15
N LYS A 41 10.32 -18.25 -0.36
CA LYS A 41 10.30 -17.79 1.03
C LYS A 41 10.70 -16.32 1.09
N LEU A 42 9.75 -15.45 1.36
CA LEU A 42 9.97 -14.02 1.52
C LEU A 42 9.11 -13.51 2.69
N PRO A 43 9.51 -12.41 3.35
CA PRO A 43 8.63 -11.68 4.23
C PRO A 43 7.37 -11.26 3.48
N LEU A 44 6.19 -11.59 4.02
CA LEU A 44 4.90 -11.39 3.33
C LEU A 44 4.67 -9.92 2.94
N ILE A 45 5.12 -8.98 3.77
CA ILE A 45 5.00 -7.55 3.53
C ILE A 45 5.66 -7.09 2.22
N ILE A 46 6.81 -7.66 1.85
CA ILE A 46 7.53 -7.29 0.63
C ILE A 46 6.67 -7.64 -0.59
N VAL A 47 6.08 -8.84 -0.59
CA VAL A 47 5.22 -9.29 -1.68
C VAL A 47 3.93 -8.47 -1.74
N LEU A 48 3.35 -8.14 -0.59
CA LEU A 48 2.14 -7.30 -0.50
C LEU A 48 2.38 -5.91 -1.10
N VAL A 49 3.48 -5.25 -0.73
CA VAL A 49 3.85 -3.93 -1.26
C VAL A 49 4.03 -3.98 -2.78
N VAL A 50 4.77 -4.97 -3.29
CA VAL A 50 4.98 -5.15 -4.73
C VAL A 50 3.64 -5.38 -5.46
N MET A 51 2.75 -6.22 -4.93
CA MET A 51 1.43 -6.46 -5.52
C MET A 51 0.56 -5.21 -5.55
N VAL A 52 0.56 -4.40 -4.48
CA VAL A 52 -0.19 -3.13 -4.45
C VAL A 52 0.35 -2.16 -5.49
N ILE A 53 1.67 -2.03 -5.62
CA ILE A 53 2.30 -1.18 -6.65
C ILE A 53 1.89 -1.65 -8.05
N ILE A 54 1.96 -2.95 -8.33
CA ILE A 54 1.50 -3.52 -9.61
C ILE A 54 0.04 -3.18 -9.87
N GLY A 55 -0.84 -3.34 -8.87
CA GLY A 55 -2.25 -3.00 -8.99
C GLY A 55 -2.50 -1.52 -9.30
N VAL A 56 -1.77 -0.61 -8.64
CA VAL A 56 -1.84 0.84 -8.92
C VAL A 56 -1.36 1.16 -10.34
N LEU A 57 -0.25 0.57 -10.77
CA LEU A 57 0.29 0.78 -12.11
C LEU A 57 -0.66 0.25 -13.20
N LEU A 58 -1.21 -0.95 -13.01
CA LEU A 58 -2.20 -1.53 -13.93
C LEU A 58 -3.47 -0.69 -13.96
N GLY A 59 -3.99 -0.27 -12.81
CA GLY A 59 -5.17 0.59 -12.72
C GLY A 59 -4.94 1.96 -13.38
N TRP A 60 -3.75 2.54 -13.22
CA TRP A 60 -3.40 3.78 -13.89
C TRP A 60 -3.29 3.60 -15.41
N PHE A 61 -2.62 2.55 -15.88
CA PHE A 61 -2.44 2.28 -17.30
C PHE A 61 -3.77 1.96 -18.00
N LEU A 62 -4.57 1.04 -17.44
CA LEU A 62 -5.88 0.65 -17.97
C LEU A 62 -6.97 1.72 -17.76
N GLY A 63 -6.77 2.61 -16.78
CA GLY A 63 -7.69 3.71 -16.48
C GLY A 63 -7.58 4.90 -17.44
N GLN A 64 -6.51 4.98 -18.24
CA GLN A 64 -6.32 6.06 -19.22
C GLN A 64 -7.41 6.07 -20.31
N ASP A 65 -7.96 4.91 -20.67
CA ASP A 65 -9.00 4.81 -21.72
C ASP A 65 -10.35 5.44 -21.34
N LYS A 66 -10.64 5.61 -20.03
CA LYS A 66 -11.96 6.09 -19.59
C LYS A 66 -12.12 7.62 -19.57
N ASN A 67 -11.07 8.38 -19.88
CA ASN A 67 -11.11 9.85 -19.86
C ASN A 67 -11.30 10.52 -21.23
N PHE A 68 -11.37 9.75 -22.33
CA PHE A 68 -11.51 10.32 -23.68
C PHE A 68 -12.95 10.57 -24.16
N HIS A 69 -13.99 10.25 -23.38
CA HIS A 69 -15.40 10.41 -23.81
C HIS A 69 -16.30 11.26 -22.91
N LYS A 70 -15.75 12.00 -21.93
CA LYS A 70 -16.55 12.93 -21.10
C LYS A 70 -16.26 14.40 -21.40
N LYS A 71 -16.36 14.78 -22.67
CA LYS A 71 -16.47 16.19 -23.10
C LYS A 71 -17.41 16.32 -24.30
N LYS A 72 -18.66 15.87 -24.14
CA LYS A 72 -19.81 16.37 -24.91
C LYS A 72 -21.10 15.94 -24.22
N ASN A 73 -21.67 16.86 -23.45
CA ASN A 73 -23.11 17.12 -23.26
C ASN A 73 -23.25 18.18 -22.18
#